data_AF-A0A7K6BE22-F1
#
_entry.id   AF-A0A7K6BE22-F1
#
_cell.length_a   1.000
_cell.length_b   1.000
_cell.length_c   1.000
_cell.angle_alpha   90.00
_cell.angle_beta   90.00
_cell.angle_gamma   90.00
#
_symmetry.space_group_name_H-M   'P 1'
#
loop_
_entity.id
_entity.type
_entity.pdbx_description
1 polymer ?
#
loop_
_entity_poly.entity_id
_entity_poly.type
_entity_poly.pdbx_seq_one_letter_code
_entity_poly.pdbx_strand_id
1 'polypeptide(L)' 'MVQLHSYVPASSTPQKLANWSHLNRKVLSQLNFSVPGDVIQQVVQSRPGVVEQVLLLLRHKIEEKQK' A
#
# COMPACT_ATOMS: atom_id res chain seq x y z
N MET A 1 1.66 -14.87 1.52
CA MET A 1 2.27 -13.54 1.71
C MET A 1 2.77 -13.07 0.34
N VAL A 2 2.42 -11.84 -0.05
CA VAL A 2 2.62 -11.13 -1.34
C VAL A 2 2.95 -11.97 -2.59
N GLN A 3 2.00 -12.08 -3.52
CA GLN A 3 2.26 -12.64 -4.85
C GLN A 3 2.67 -11.54 -5.83
N LEU A 4 3.97 -11.42 -6.11
CA LEU A 4 4.50 -10.35 -6.96
C LEU A 4 3.96 -10.39 -8.40
N HIS A 5 3.61 -11.57 -8.93
CA HIS A 5 2.98 -11.71 -10.25
C HIS A 5 1.63 -10.98 -10.37
N SER A 6 1.00 -10.62 -9.26
CA SER A 6 -0.27 -9.88 -9.25
C SER A 6 -0.09 -8.36 -9.38
N TYR A 7 1.16 -7.87 -9.44
CA TYR A 7 1.48 -6.45 -9.53
C TYR A 7 2.27 -6.19 -10.80
N VAL A 8 1.62 -5.53 -11.76
CA VAL A 8 2.27 -5.14 -13.02
C VAL A 8 3.03 -3.82 -12.77
N PRO A 9 4.35 -3.74 -12.99
CA PRO A 9 5.08 -2.48 -12.96
C PRO A 9 4.48 -1.52 -13.99
N ALA A 10 4.07 -0.33 -13.55
CA ALA A 10 3.39 0.61 -14.43
C ALA A 10 3.69 2.06 -14.07
N SER A 11 3.81 2.90 -15.10
CA SER A 11 3.90 4.35 -14.98
C SER A 11 2.53 5.02 -14.92
N SER A 12 1.47 4.34 -15.40
CA SER A 12 0.12 4.90 -15.50
C SER A 12 -0.58 5.00 -14.14
N THR A 13 -1.18 6.17 -13.87
CA THR A 13 -1.94 6.44 -12.64
C THR A 13 -3.06 5.41 -12.39
N PRO A 14 -3.90 5.03 -13.37
CA PRO A 14 -4.95 4.04 -13.13
C PRO A 14 -4.41 2.66 -12.72
N GLN A 15 -3.29 2.23 -13.32
CA GLN A 15 -2.69 0.95 -12.98
C GLN A 15 -2.03 0.98 -11.60
N LYS A 16 -1.37 2.09 -11.24
CA LYS A 16 -0.85 2.30 -9.88
C LYS A 16 -1.98 2.24 -8.85
N LEU A 17 -3.13 2.88 -9.11
CA LEU A 17 -4.31 2.82 -8.23
C LEU A 17 -4.85 1.40 -8.08
N ALA A 18 -4.94 0.64 -9.18
CA ALA A 18 -5.38 -0.75 -9.15
C ALA A 18 -4.43 -1.62 -8.33
N ASN A 19 -3.12 -1.47 -8.53
CA ASN A 19 -2.09 -2.19 -7.78
C ASN A 19 -2.16 -1.87 -6.28
N TRP A 20 -2.25 -0.60 -5.89
CA TRP A 20 -2.41 -0.20 -4.49
C TRP A 20 -3.71 -0.71 -3.87
N SER A 21 -4.82 -0.66 -4.61
CA SER A 21 -6.11 -1.20 -4.14
C SER A 21 -6.06 -2.72 -3.97
N HIS A 22 -5.28 -3.43 -4.79
CA HIS A 22 -5.05 -4.87 -4.63
C HIS A 22 -4.19 -5.15 -3.41
N LEU A 23 -3.08 -4.42 -3.25
CA LEU A 23 -2.18 -4.52 -2.09
C LEU A 23 -2.94 -4.29 -0.78
N ASN A 24 -3.76 -3.24 -0.73
CA ASN A 24 -4.53 -2.88 0.46
C ASN A 24 -5.49 -4.02 0.87
N ARG A 25 -6.22 -4.58 -0.09
CA ARG A 25 -7.20 -5.64 0.17
C ARG A 25 -6.59 -7.01 0.46
N LYS A 26 -5.47 -7.38 -0.18
CA LYS A 26 -4.91 -8.74 -0.11
C LYS A 26 -3.74 -8.90 0.85
N VAL A 27 -2.98 -7.83 1.09
CA VAL A 27 -1.75 -7.88 1.88
C VAL A 27 -1.90 -7.07 3.16
N LEU A 28 -2.28 -5.79 3.06
CA LEU A 28 -2.35 -4.92 4.24
C LEU A 28 -3.47 -5.35 5.20
N SER A 29 -4.61 -5.80 4.66
CA SER A 29 -5.69 -6.37 5.46
C SER A 29 -5.26 -7.54 6.35
N GLN A 30 -4.29 -8.34 5.90
CA GLN A 30 -3.74 -9.46 6.68
C GLN A 30 -2.90 -9.00 7.87
N LEU A 31 -2.53 -7.73 7.91
CA LEU A 31 -1.82 -7.06 9.01
C LEU A 31 -2.78 -6.22 9.87
N ASN A 32 -4.11 -6.35 9.68
CA ASN A 32 -5.12 -5.46 10.26
C ASN A 32 -4.80 -3.97 9.96
N PHE A 33 -4.27 -3.71 8.76
CA PHE A 33 -3.90 -2.40 8.29
C PHE A 33 -4.66 -2.07 7.01
N SER A 34 -5.22 -0.87 6.90
CA SER A 34 -5.94 -0.42 5.71
C SER A 34 -5.57 1.03 5.43
N VAL A 35 -5.22 1.32 4.19
CA VAL A 35 -4.92 2.67 3.72
C VAL A 35 -6.18 3.25 3.05
N PRO A 36 -6.66 4.42 3.47
CA PRO A 36 -7.79 5.09 2.85
C PRO A 36 -7.57 5.39 1.36
N GLY A 37 -8.65 5.42 0.58
CA GLY A 37 -8.58 5.61 -0.88
C GLY A 37 -8.00 6.96 -1.28
N ASP A 38 -8.30 8.02 -0.54
CA ASP A 38 -7.74 9.36 -0.71
C ASP A 38 -6.23 9.39 -0.43
N VAL A 39 -5.75 8.65 0.57
CA VAL A 39 -4.33 8.50 0.86
C VAL A 39 -3.64 7.73 -0.26
N ILE A 40 -4.26 6.65 -0.76
CA ILE A 40 -3.75 5.91 -1.93
C ILE A 40 -3.64 6.83 -3.15
N GLN A 41 -4.64 7.68 -3.41
CA GLN A 41 -4.58 8.64 -4.51
C GLN A 41 -3.39 9.61 -4.37
N GLN A 42 -3.16 10.13 -3.16
CA GLN A 42 -2.03 11.01 -2.89
C GLN A 42 -0.68 10.30 -3.06
N VAL A 43 -0.57 9.03 -2.65
CA VAL A 43 0.63 8.21 -2.89
C VAL A 43 0.87 8.00 -4.39
N VAL A 44 -0.18 7.70 -5.16
CA VAL A 44 -0.07 7.52 -6.62
C VAL A 44 0.35 8.81 -7.32
N GLN A 45 -0.08 9.97 -6.81
CA GLN A 45 0.32 11.30 -7.30
C GLN A 45 1.71 11.74 -6.80
N SER A 46 2.42 10.88 -6.06
CA SER A 46 3.74 11.20 -5.48
C SER A 46 3.73 12.45 -4.60
N ARG A 47 2.64 12.66 -3.83
CA ARG A 47 2.58 13.76 -2.85
C ARG A 47 3.68 13.55 -1.78
N PRO A 48 4.58 14.52 -1.58
CA PRO A 48 5.67 14.40 -0.61
C PRO A 48 5.16 14.09 0.80
N GLY A 49 5.82 13.18 1.51
CA GLY A 49 5.54 12.84 2.89
C GLY A 49 4.41 11.81 3.11
N VAL A 50 3.55 11.59 2.12
CA VAL A 50 2.39 10.69 2.29
C VAL A 50 2.81 9.23 2.27
N VAL A 51 3.69 8.83 1.34
CA VAL A 51 4.15 7.44 1.26
C VAL A 51 4.99 7.09 2.50
N GLU A 52 5.78 8.04 3.00
CA GLU A 52 6.59 7.89 4.20
C GLU A 52 5.72 7.65 5.44
N GLN A 53 4.63 8.40 5.60
CA GLN A 53 3.66 8.16 6.68
C GLN A 53 3.05 6.75 6.60
N VAL A 54 2.65 6.31 5.42
CA VAL A 54 2.13 4.94 5.21
C VAL A 54 3.18 3.90 5.58
N LEU A 55 4.44 4.08 5.16
CA LEU A 55 5.53 3.15 5.43
C LEU A 55 5.89 3.07 6.92
N LEU A 56 5.86 4.19 7.65
CA LEU A 56 6.08 4.22 9.10
C LEU A 56 5.01 3.42 9.85
N LEU A 57 3.73 3.64 9.54
CA LEU A 57 2.63 2.90 10.15
C LEU A 57 2.67 1.40 9.80
N LEU A 58 2.99 1.08 8.53
CA LEU A 58 3.12 -0.29 8.07
C LEU A 58 4.24 -1.04 8.82
N ARG A 59 5.39 -0.39 9.03
CA ARG A 59 6.50 -0.98 9.80
C ARG A 59 6.06 -1.39 11.20
N HIS A 60 5.38 -0.51 11.93
CA HIS A 60 4.85 -0.84 13.25
C HIS A 60 3.92 -2.05 13.21
N LYS A 61 3.02 -2.13 12.21
CA LYS A 61 2.09 -3.27 12.07
C LYS A 61 2.80 -4.59 11.76
N ILE A 62 3.89 -4.56 11.00
CA ILE A 62 4.72 -5.74 10.71
C ILE A 62 5.43 -6.20 11.99
N GLU A 63 6.03 -5.26 12.73
CA GLU A 63 6.72 -5.53 14.01
C GLU A 63 5.76 -6.10 15.07
N GLU A 64 4.52 -5.59 15.15
CA GLU A 64 3.48 -6.14 16.04
C GLU A 64 3.11 -7.59 15.70
N LYS A 65 3.08 -7.95 14.40
CA LYS A 65 2.72 -9.30 13.96
C LYS A 65 3.85 -10.32 14.12
N GLN A 66 5.10 -9.86 14.21
CA GLN A 66 6.28 -10.71 14.36
C GLN A 66 6.60 -11.05 15.82
N LYS A 67 5.96 -10.37 16.78
CA LYS A 67 5.98 -10.74 18.20
C LYS A 67 4.99 -11.88 18.47
#